data_AF-A0A497QW44-F1
#
_entry.id   AF-A0A497QW44-F1
#
_cell.length_a   1.000
_cell.length_b   1.000
_cell.length_c   1.000
_cell.angle_alpha   90.00
_cell.angle_beta   90.00
_cell.angle_gamma   90.00
#
_symmetry.space_group_name_H-M   'P 1'
#
loop_
_entity.id
_entity.type
_entity.pdbx_description
1 polymer ?
#
loop_
_entity_poly.entity_id
_entity_poly.type
_entity_poly.pdbx_seq_one_letter_code
_entity_poly.pdbx_strand_id
1 'polypeptide(L)'
;MYNHSLKGKKFLDFLCKCAKTKLGQLNSDCFLKDIPNDFFLEKYSVSRKKISSAIISLSSFISIVVFFSTIFFDVFATLLISIVVFLGAILYILRQVRKDYLTERMLVEQFSDFISNEMLLVFSSTKSIRLTIEYLSNGSYPVISKMASLMLKELNLGKQPEDLLNQFAYKQPSESLREFVIEIFIPLLRGQLYPKSSIKFESQWRLHTKFDSYLSQLEGKLSLFLGITTIIPITISMLLVILGFLNMFLVIFLPLIFFVLDLIAIEIFNSGKTTLLGGN
;
A
#
# COMPACT_ATOMS: atom_id res chain seq x y z
N MET A 1 10.72 -0.86 -55.89
CA MET A 1 10.93 -0.08 -54.65
C MET A 1 9.58 0.33 -54.04
N TYR A 2 8.83 -0.55 -53.36
CA TYR A 2 7.59 -0.17 -52.65
C TYR A 2 7.15 -1.16 -51.53
N ASN A 3 8.08 -1.83 -50.84
CA ASN A 3 7.73 -2.86 -49.82
C ASN A 3 8.00 -2.47 -48.35
N HIS A 4 8.46 -1.26 -48.06
CA HIS A 4 8.69 -0.82 -46.66
C HIS A 4 7.47 -0.21 -45.96
N SER A 5 6.42 0.20 -46.70
CA SER A 5 5.24 0.86 -46.13
C SER A 5 4.25 -0.10 -45.43
N LEU A 6 4.23 -1.38 -45.82
CA LEU A 6 3.27 -2.37 -45.30
C LEU A 6 3.63 -2.94 -43.91
N LYS A 7 4.89 -2.88 -43.48
CA LYS A 7 5.30 -3.35 -42.14
C LYS A 7 4.89 -2.39 -41.02
N GLY A 8 4.89 -1.08 -41.29
CA GLY A 8 4.48 -0.06 -40.31
C GLY A 8 2.99 -0.12 -39.94
N LYS A 9 2.10 -0.33 -40.92
CA LYS A 9 0.66 -0.45 -40.67
C LYS A 9 0.29 -1.67 -39.83
N LYS A 10 0.91 -2.83 -40.08
CA LYS A 10 0.65 -4.04 -39.26
C LYS A 10 1.15 -3.91 -37.83
N PHE A 11 2.26 -3.19 -37.61
CA PHE A 11 2.76 -2.91 -36.26
C PHE A 11 1.87 -1.92 -35.51
N LEU A 12 1.38 -0.87 -36.19
CA LEU A 12 0.40 0.07 -35.64
C LEU A 12 -0.93 -0.59 -35.30
N ASP A 13 -1.45 -1.46 -36.17
CA ASP A 13 -2.68 -2.22 -35.90
C ASP A 13 -2.50 -3.22 -34.75
N PHE A 14 -1.32 -3.84 -34.63
CA PHE A 14 -0.99 -4.70 -33.50
C PHE A 14 -0.90 -3.92 -32.19
N LEU A 15 -0.23 -2.77 -32.18
CA LEU A 15 -0.18 -1.87 -31.02
C LEU A 15 -1.57 -1.36 -30.65
N CYS A 16 -2.40 -1.01 -31.62
CA CYS A 16 -3.77 -0.51 -31.40
C CYS A 16 -4.69 -1.63 -30.87
N LYS A 17 -4.50 -2.87 -31.33
CA LYS A 17 -5.23 -4.05 -30.85
C LYS A 17 -4.77 -4.49 -29.46
N CYS A 18 -3.47 -4.42 -29.15
CA CYS A 18 -2.92 -4.63 -27.81
C CYS A 18 -3.35 -3.54 -26.82
N ALA A 19 -3.39 -2.28 -27.26
CA ALA A 19 -3.90 -1.17 -26.45
C ALA A 19 -5.41 -1.30 -26.16
N LYS A 20 -6.23 -1.71 -27.14
CA LYS A 20 -7.67 -1.90 -26.92
C LYS A 20 -8.01 -3.08 -25.99
N THR A 21 -7.22 -4.14 -25.99
CA THR A 21 -7.58 -5.39 -25.29
C THR A 21 -7.02 -5.51 -23.86
N LYS A 22 -5.89 -4.87 -23.54
CA LYS A 22 -5.33 -4.88 -22.16
C LYS A 22 -5.32 -3.51 -21.47
N LEU A 23 -5.18 -2.41 -22.20
CA LEU A 23 -5.18 -1.06 -21.61
C LEU A 23 -6.61 -0.54 -21.33
N GLY A 24 -7.61 -0.96 -22.12
CA GLY A 24 -9.03 -0.69 -21.82
C GLY A 24 -9.58 -1.41 -20.57
N GLN A 25 -8.83 -2.39 -20.05
CA GLN A 25 -9.11 -3.10 -18.79
C GLN A 25 -8.02 -2.87 -17.73
N LEU A 26 -7.19 -1.83 -17.86
CA LEU A 26 -6.54 -1.24 -16.69
C LEU A 26 -7.64 -0.57 -15.87
N ASN A 27 -8.44 -1.40 -15.21
CA ASN A 27 -9.49 -0.98 -14.31
C ASN A 27 -8.77 -0.16 -13.25
N SER A 28 -9.04 1.15 -13.22
CA SER A 28 -8.33 2.10 -12.36
C SER A 28 -8.39 1.71 -10.88
N ASP A 29 -9.34 0.83 -10.53
CA ASP A 29 -9.44 0.13 -9.26
C ASP A 29 -8.24 -0.77 -8.88
N CYS A 30 -7.47 -1.27 -9.84
CA CYS A 30 -6.41 -2.26 -9.58
C CYS A 30 -5.25 -1.66 -8.77
N PHE A 31 -4.89 -0.40 -9.02
CA PHE A 31 -3.71 0.24 -8.41
C PHE A 31 -3.84 0.46 -6.90
N LEU A 32 -5.07 0.65 -6.41
CA LEU A 32 -5.38 0.93 -5.00
C LEU A 32 -6.29 -0.14 -4.40
N LYS A 33 -6.32 -1.34 -5.00
CA LYS A 33 -7.16 -2.46 -4.53
C LYS A 33 -6.81 -2.86 -3.09
N ASP A 34 -5.55 -2.68 -2.71
CA ASP A 34 -5.00 -3.07 -1.42
C ASP A 34 -5.43 -2.11 -0.29
N ILE A 35 -6.03 -0.96 -0.61
CA ILE A 35 -6.57 0.01 0.36
C ILE A 35 -8.11 -0.04 0.33
N PRO A 36 -8.78 -0.16 1.49
CA PRO A 36 -10.24 -0.18 1.55
C PRO A 36 -10.83 1.14 1.04
N ASN A 37 -11.97 1.06 0.34
CA ASN A 37 -12.62 2.25 -0.20
C ASN A 37 -13.09 3.23 0.90
N ASP A 38 -13.39 2.70 2.08
CA ASP A 38 -13.85 3.49 3.23
C ASP A 38 -12.80 4.48 3.71
N PHE A 39 -11.51 4.11 3.64
CA PHE A 39 -10.41 5.02 3.96
C PHE A 39 -10.42 6.27 3.06
N PHE A 40 -10.68 6.09 1.76
CA PHE A 40 -10.73 7.21 0.82
C PHE A 40 -11.96 8.10 1.04
N LEU A 41 -13.10 7.49 1.36
CA LEU A 41 -14.33 8.22 1.67
C LEU A 41 -14.18 9.03 2.95
N GLU A 42 -13.59 8.46 3.99
CA GLU A 42 -13.40 9.15 5.27
C GLU A 42 -12.37 10.29 5.16
N LYS A 43 -11.22 10.03 4.51
CA LYS A 43 -10.12 11.00 4.46
C LYS A 43 -10.28 12.07 3.38
N TYR A 44 -10.77 11.70 2.20
CA TYR A 44 -10.84 12.59 1.05
C TYR A 44 -12.28 12.92 0.62
N SER A 45 -13.31 12.29 1.21
CA SER A 45 -14.71 12.41 0.75
C SER A 45 -14.91 12.00 -0.71
N VAL A 46 -13.99 11.22 -1.27
CA VAL A 46 -13.96 10.84 -2.69
C VAL A 46 -13.74 9.34 -2.81
N SER A 47 -14.44 8.70 -3.75
CA SER A 47 -14.29 7.27 -4.00
C SER A 47 -12.93 6.93 -4.62
N ARG A 48 -12.43 5.71 -4.32
CA ARG A 48 -11.16 5.19 -4.86
C ARG A 48 -11.05 5.33 -6.39
N LYS A 49 -12.13 5.06 -7.12
CA LYS A 49 -12.21 5.15 -8.59
C LYS A 49 -11.89 6.55 -9.12
N LYS A 50 -12.40 7.58 -8.43
CA LYS A 50 -12.19 8.97 -8.83
C LYS A 50 -10.74 9.38 -8.58
N ILE A 51 -10.16 8.95 -7.45
CA ILE A 51 -8.74 9.21 -7.13
C ILE A 51 -7.84 8.53 -8.16
N SER A 52 -8.06 7.26 -8.47
CA SER A 52 -7.25 6.57 -9.48
C SER A 52 -7.38 7.16 -10.88
N SER A 53 -8.58 7.60 -11.28
CA SER A 53 -8.74 8.34 -12.54
C SER A 53 -8.01 9.68 -12.54
N ALA A 54 -7.99 10.40 -11.41
CA ALA A 54 -7.30 11.68 -11.27
C ALA A 54 -5.78 11.50 -11.34
N ILE A 55 -5.25 10.41 -10.79
CA ILE A 55 -3.82 10.08 -10.88
C ILE A 55 -3.42 9.87 -12.35
N ILE A 56 -4.21 9.09 -13.10
CA ILE A 56 -3.95 8.81 -14.52
C ILE A 56 -4.08 10.08 -15.38
N SER A 57 -5.05 10.94 -15.10
CA SER A 57 -5.23 12.20 -15.85
C SER A 57 -4.15 13.22 -15.55
N LEU A 58 -3.70 13.31 -14.29
CA LEU A 58 -2.59 14.19 -13.92
C LEU A 58 -1.26 13.70 -14.53
N SER A 59 -1.00 12.40 -14.48
CA SER A 59 0.23 11.84 -15.05
C SER A 59 0.27 11.97 -16.57
N SER A 60 -0.86 11.79 -17.26
CA SER A 60 -0.95 12.00 -18.71
C SER A 60 -0.74 13.47 -19.07
N PHE A 61 -1.30 14.40 -18.31
CA PHE A 61 -1.08 15.83 -18.50
C PHE A 61 0.41 16.20 -18.36
N ILE A 62 1.09 15.74 -17.30
CA ILE A 62 2.53 15.97 -17.10
C ILE A 62 3.34 15.38 -18.26
N SER A 63 3.02 14.16 -18.69
CA SER A 63 3.69 13.47 -19.80
C SER A 63 3.55 14.20 -21.13
N ILE A 64 2.38 14.80 -21.41
CA ILE A 64 2.12 15.60 -22.60
C ILE A 64 2.94 16.90 -22.57
N VAL A 65 3.00 17.58 -21.41
CA VAL A 65 3.81 18.79 -21.25
C VAL A 65 5.29 18.49 -21.50
N VAL A 66 5.81 17.38 -20.98
CA VAL A 66 7.19 16.96 -21.23
C VAL A 66 7.43 16.55 -22.68
N PHE A 67 6.44 15.93 -23.34
CA PHE A 67 6.54 15.58 -24.76
C PHE A 67 6.70 16.85 -25.62
N PHE A 68 5.87 17.88 -25.38
CA PHE A 68 5.97 19.13 -26.13
C PHE A 68 7.26 19.91 -25.83
N SER A 69 7.80 19.84 -24.61
CA SER A 69 9.05 20.53 -24.28
C SER A 69 10.29 19.87 -24.90
N THR A 70 10.26 18.55 -25.13
CA THR A 70 11.41 17.78 -25.61
C THR A 70 11.41 17.51 -27.12
N ILE A 71 10.33 17.86 -27.83
CA ILE A 71 10.14 17.55 -29.26
C ILE A 71 11.26 18.08 -30.19
N PHE A 72 12.00 19.11 -29.77
CA PHE A 72 13.08 19.73 -30.54
C PHE A 72 14.38 18.90 -30.60
N PHE A 73 14.53 17.88 -29.76
CA PHE A 73 15.75 17.07 -29.70
C PHE A 73 15.75 15.91 -30.69
N ASP A 74 15.02 14.85 -30.36
CA ASP A 74 14.87 13.64 -31.17
C ASP A 74 13.51 13.00 -30.86
N VAL A 75 12.78 12.60 -31.90
CA VAL A 75 11.39 12.10 -31.74
C VAL A 75 11.35 10.80 -30.93
N PHE A 76 12.33 9.92 -31.13
CA PHE A 76 12.37 8.63 -30.44
C PHE A 76 12.73 8.80 -28.96
N ALA A 77 13.75 9.62 -28.67
CA ALA A 77 14.12 9.97 -27.31
C ALA A 77 12.97 10.68 -26.56
N THR A 78 12.30 11.62 -27.22
CA THR A 78 11.15 12.36 -26.66
C THR A 78 10.02 11.41 -26.25
N LEU A 79 9.69 10.44 -27.10
CA LEU A 79 8.65 9.45 -26.81
C LEU A 79 9.03 8.60 -25.60
N LEU A 80 10.28 8.12 -25.52
CA LEU A 80 10.77 7.35 -24.37
C LEU A 80 10.74 8.15 -23.07
N ILE A 81 11.21 9.40 -23.08
CA ILE A 81 11.18 10.28 -21.90
C ILE A 81 9.75 10.51 -21.44
N SER A 82 8.83 10.79 -22.38
CA SER A 82 7.42 11.03 -22.08
C SER A 82 6.76 9.80 -21.42
N ILE A 83 7.05 8.58 -21.89
CA ILE A 83 6.57 7.33 -21.26
C ILE A 83 7.18 7.14 -19.86
N VAL A 84 8.48 7.37 -19.72
CA VAL A 84 9.18 7.26 -18.43
C VAL A 84 8.58 8.22 -17.41
N VAL A 85 8.37 9.48 -17.78
CA VAL A 85 7.76 10.48 -16.91
C VAL A 85 6.32 10.11 -16.56
N PHE A 86 5.54 9.61 -17.52
CA PHE A 86 4.19 9.12 -17.25
C PHE A 86 4.17 8.03 -16.18
N LEU A 87 5.02 7.00 -16.33
CA LEU A 87 5.13 5.91 -15.37
C LEU A 87 5.65 6.38 -14.01
N GLY A 88 6.71 7.21 -14.01
CA GLY A 88 7.28 7.77 -12.79
C GLY A 88 6.28 8.62 -12.01
N ALA A 89 5.48 9.44 -12.69
CA ALA A 89 4.44 10.26 -12.06
C ALA A 89 3.33 9.40 -11.43
N ILE A 90 2.87 8.34 -12.12
CA ILE A 90 1.89 7.41 -11.56
C ILE A 90 2.43 6.76 -10.28
N LEU A 91 3.64 6.19 -10.36
CA LEU A 91 4.27 5.51 -9.22
C LEU A 91 4.50 6.46 -8.05
N TYR A 92 4.95 7.69 -8.31
CA TYR A 92 5.18 8.70 -7.29
C TYR A 92 3.90 9.07 -6.53
N ILE A 93 2.81 9.35 -7.24
CA ILE A 93 1.54 9.74 -6.61
C ILE A 93 0.91 8.55 -5.87
N LEU A 94 0.91 7.36 -6.47
CA LEU A 94 0.43 6.14 -5.80
C LEU A 94 1.18 5.87 -4.50
N ARG A 95 2.50 6.04 -4.51
CA ARG A 95 3.34 5.90 -3.32
C ARG A 95 2.93 6.88 -2.23
N GLN A 96 2.67 8.14 -2.55
CA GLN A 96 2.26 9.13 -1.56
C GLN A 96 0.94 8.73 -0.88
N VAL A 97 -0.05 8.32 -1.67
CA VAL A 97 -1.35 7.86 -1.15
C VAL A 97 -1.20 6.63 -0.25
N ARG A 98 -0.36 5.66 -0.66
CA ARG A 98 -0.08 4.45 0.13
C ARG A 98 0.67 4.77 1.42
N LYS A 99 1.65 5.68 1.36
CA LYS A 99 2.44 6.09 2.53
C LYS A 99 1.53 6.64 3.62
N ASP A 100 0.56 7.47 3.26
CA ASP A 100 -0.38 8.05 4.22
C ASP A 100 -1.21 6.97 4.91
N TYR A 101 -1.75 6.01 4.15
CA TYR A 101 -2.50 4.88 4.69
C TYR A 101 -1.64 3.99 5.60
N LEU A 102 -0.43 3.64 5.14
CA LEU A 102 0.48 2.79 5.91
C LEU A 102 0.97 3.46 7.19
N THR A 103 1.14 4.79 7.18
CA THR A 103 1.55 5.55 8.38
C THR A 103 0.45 5.49 9.43
N GLU A 104 -0.82 5.70 9.05
CA GLU A 104 -1.94 5.57 9.98
C GLU A 104 -2.09 4.15 10.51
N ARG A 105 -1.98 3.14 9.63
CA ARG A 105 -1.99 1.73 10.03
C ARG A 105 -0.87 1.41 11.02
N MET A 106 0.35 1.86 10.76
CA MET A 106 1.50 1.63 11.64
C MET A 106 1.33 2.31 13.00
N LEU A 107 0.77 3.53 13.05
CA LEU A 107 0.47 4.18 14.32
C LEU A 107 -0.53 3.36 15.14
N VAL A 108 -1.63 2.90 14.54
CA VAL A 108 -2.61 2.05 15.22
C VAL A 108 -1.98 0.73 15.67
N GLU A 109 -1.15 0.11 14.83
CA GLU A 109 -0.45 -1.14 15.15
C GLU A 109 0.51 -0.99 16.33
N GLN A 110 1.27 0.11 16.41
CA GLN A 110 2.20 0.38 17.51
C GLN A 110 1.51 0.46 18.88
N PHE A 111 0.28 1.01 18.92
CA PHE A 111 -0.51 1.08 20.15
C PHE A 111 -1.39 -0.15 20.38
N SER A 112 -1.47 -1.08 19.42
CA SER A 112 -2.42 -2.21 19.49
C SER A 112 -2.20 -3.10 20.72
N ASP A 113 -0.95 -3.44 21.03
CA ASP A 113 -0.60 -4.27 22.19
C ASP A 113 -0.95 -3.58 23.51
N PHE A 114 -0.63 -2.30 23.60
CA PHE A 114 -0.90 -1.50 24.79
C PHE A 114 -2.41 -1.39 25.04
N ILE A 115 -3.16 -1.05 24.00
CA ILE A 115 -4.61 -0.92 24.04
C ILE A 115 -5.28 -2.25 24.37
N SER A 116 -4.83 -3.34 23.77
CA SER A 116 -5.35 -4.68 24.04
C SER A 116 -5.18 -5.06 25.52
N ASN A 117 -3.99 -4.79 26.08
CA ASN A 117 -3.70 -5.05 27.49
C ASN A 117 -4.53 -4.19 28.43
N GLU A 118 -4.68 -2.90 28.14
CA GLU A 118 -5.51 -2.01 28.95
C GLU A 118 -7.00 -2.34 28.86
N MET A 119 -7.49 -2.71 27.68
CA MET A 119 -8.87 -3.18 27.52
C MET A 119 -9.15 -4.38 28.43
N LEU A 120 -8.26 -5.38 28.43
CA LEU A 120 -8.38 -6.53 29.34
C LEU A 120 -8.29 -6.13 30.81
N LEU A 121 -7.39 -5.22 31.16
CA LEU A 121 -7.19 -4.78 32.55
C LEU A 121 -8.43 -4.04 33.07
N VAL A 122 -8.93 -3.07 32.31
CA VAL A 122 -10.11 -2.30 32.70
C VAL A 122 -11.35 -3.17 32.69
N PHE A 123 -11.50 -4.06 31.72
CA PHE A 123 -12.64 -4.97 31.68
C PHE A 123 -12.60 -5.99 32.82
N SER A 124 -11.44 -6.58 33.12
CA SER A 124 -11.31 -7.56 34.22
C SER A 124 -11.56 -6.95 35.61
N SER A 125 -11.23 -5.68 35.81
CA SER A 125 -11.45 -4.95 37.06
C SER A 125 -12.90 -4.46 37.21
N THR A 126 -13.48 -3.89 36.17
CA THR A 126 -14.82 -3.26 36.24
C THR A 126 -15.97 -4.18 35.83
N LYS A 127 -15.69 -5.21 35.03
CA LYS A 127 -16.67 -6.06 34.32
C LYS A 127 -17.69 -5.27 33.49
N SER A 128 -17.36 -4.05 33.10
CA SER A 128 -18.27 -3.15 32.37
C SER A 128 -17.66 -2.68 31.06
N ILE A 129 -18.27 -3.10 29.94
CA ILE A 129 -17.84 -2.70 28.58
C ILE A 129 -17.89 -1.19 28.42
N ARG A 130 -18.91 -0.54 29.00
CA ARG A 130 -19.06 0.91 28.93
C ARG A 130 -17.86 1.61 29.55
N LEU A 131 -17.42 1.18 30.73
CA LEU A 131 -16.25 1.77 31.40
C LEU A 131 -14.96 1.49 30.63
N THR A 132 -14.83 0.31 30.00
CA THR A 132 -13.69 0.02 29.12
C THR A 132 -13.64 0.96 27.92
N ILE A 133 -14.77 1.17 27.23
CA ILE A 133 -14.84 2.09 26.08
C ILE A 133 -14.60 3.53 26.52
N GLU A 134 -15.13 3.93 27.67
CA GLU A 134 -14.91 5.26 28.25
C GLU A 134 -13.42 5.50 28.55
N TYR A 135 -12.75 4.53 29.15
CA TYR A 135 -11.31 4.58 29.39
C TYR A 135 -10.53 4.73 28.08
N LEU A 136 -10.84 3.94 27.05
CA LEU A 136 -10.21 4.07 25.73
C LEU A 136 -10.46 5.43 25.08
N SER A 137 -11.67 5.98 25.24
CA SER A 137 -12.02 7.28 24.67
C SER A 137 -11.26 8.43 25.32
N ASN A 138 -10.96 8.31 26.62
CA ASN A 138 -10.18 9.28 27.38
C ASN A 138 -8.67 9.04 27.29
N GLY A 139 -8.25 7.89 26.75
CA GLY A 139 -6.86 7.56 26.51
C GLY A 139 -6.20 8.52 25.50
N SER A 140 -4.88 8.61 25.53
CA SER A 140 -4.11 9.45 24.59
C SER A 140 -3.67 8.67 23.33
N TYR A 141 -4.55 7.81 22.80
CA TYR A 141 -4.26 7.00 21.60
C TYR A 141 -4.59 7.76 20.31
N PRO A 142 -3.62 7.88 19.38
CA PRO A 142 -3.89 8.42 18.06
C PRO A 142 -4.96 7.57 17.36
N VAL A 143 -5.95 8.22 16.73
CA VAL A 143 -7.06 7.61 15.98
C VAL A 143 -8.06 6.83 16.85
N ILE A 144 -7.59 5.92 17.70
CA ILE A 144 -8.44 4.99 18.47
C ILE A 144 -9.29 5.73 19.51
N SER A 145 -8.74 6.71 20.22
CA SER A 145 -9.54 7.49 21.19
C SER A 145 -10.71 8.21 20.54
N LYS A 146 -10.52 8.73 19.31
CA LYS A 146 -11.60 9.35 18.53
C LYS A 146 -12.66 8.33 18.15
N MET A 147 -12.26 7.14 17.67
CA MET A 147 -13.19 6.06 17.35
C MET A 147 -13.96 5.58 18.58
N ALA A 148 -13.28 5.39 19.71
CA ALA A 148 -13.89 5.01 20.98
C ALA A 148 -14.87 6.08 21.49
N SER A 149 -14.57 7.37 21.30
CA SER A 149 -15.51 8.45 21.64
C SER A 149 -16.80 8.40 20.81
N LEU A 150 -16.71 8.02 19.53
CA LEU A 150 -17.87 7.81 18.68
C LEU A 150 -18.66 6.58 19.14
N MET A 151 -18.00 5.48 19.46
CA MET A 151 -18.66 4.30 20.03
C MET A 151 -19.38 4.62 21.33
N LEU A 152 -18.78 5.41 22.21
CA LEU A 152 -19.39 5.80 23.48
C LEU A 152 -20.67 6.63 23.26
N LYS A 153 -20.66 7.54 22.28
CA LYS A 153 -21.88 8.27 21.88
C LYS A 153 -22.96 7.32 21.38
N GLU A 154 -22.61 6.37 20.52
CA GLU A 154 -23.56 5.38 20.00
C GLU A 154 -24.10 4.44 21.08
N LEU A 155 -23.27 4.08 22.06
CA LEU A 155 -23.66 3.29 23.21
C LEU A 155 -24.64 4.05 24.12
N ASN A 156 -24.44 5.36 24.30
CA ASN A 156 -25.39 6.22 25.02
C ASN A 156 -26.74 6.36 24.30
N LEU A 157 -26.79 6.15 22.98
CA LEU A 157 -28.02 6.08 22.20
C LEU A 157 -28.74 4.72 22.30
N GLY A 158 -28.19 3.78 23.09
CA GLY A 158 -28.81 2.48 23.34
C GLY A 158 -28.46 1.39 22.31
N LYS A 159 -27.47 1.61 21.44
CA LYS A 159 -26.97 0.54 20.56
C LYS A 159 -26.29 -0.57 21.37
N GLN A 160 -26.40 -1.81 20.90
CA GLN A 160 -25.79 -2.95 21.58
C GLN A 160 -24.25 -2.87 21.53
N PRO A 161 -23.55 -3.09 22.65
CA PRO A 161 -22.09 -2.95 22.72
C PRO A 161 -21.34 -3.95 21.84
N GLU A 162 -21.89 -5.16 21.64
CA GLU A 162 -21.27 -6.19 20.79
C GLU A 162 -21.24 -5.76 19.32
N ASP A 163 -22.33 -5.21 18.80
CA ASP A 163 -22.40 -4.71 17.43
C ASP A 163 -21.43 -3.55 17.21
N LEU A 164 -21.31 -2.66 18.20
CA LEU A 164 -20.36 -1.55 18.16
C LEU A 164 -18.92 -2.03 18.14
N LEU A 165 -18.57 -3.03 18.96
CA LEU A 165 -17.23 -3.61 18.99
C LEU A 165 -16.89 -4.36 17.70
N ASN A 166 -17.86 -5.08 17.11
CA ASN A 166 -17.69 -5.69 15.80
C ASN A 166 -17.44 -4.62 14.72
N GLN A 167 -18.26 -3.58 14.67
CA GLN A 167 -18.06 -2.47 13.73
C GLN A 167 -16.72 -1.76 13.95
N PHE A 168 -16.32 -1.57 15.20
CA PHE A 168 -15.01 -1.03 15.54
C PHE A 168 -13.89 -1.91 15.00
N ALA A 169 -13.93 -3.22 15.24
CA ALA A 169 -12.93 -4.17 14.77
C ALA A 169 -12.81 -4.19 13.24
N TYR A 170 -13.93 -4.20 12.52
CA TYR A 170 -13.92 -4.17 11.05
C TYR A 170 -13.38 -2.85 10.47
N LYS A 171 -13.53 -1.74 11.20
CA LYS A 171 -13.00 -0.44 10.81
C LYS A 171 -11.53 -0.25 11.21
N GLN A 172 -10.96 -1.13 12.04
CA GLN A 172 -9.56 -1.02 12.43
C GLN A 172 -8.62 -1.36 11.26
N PRO A 173 -7.64 -0.49 10.94
CA PRO A 173 -6.62 -0.79 9.95
C PRO A 173 -5.59 -1.80 10.49
N SER A 174 -5.45 -1.91 11.81
CA SER A 174 -4.58 -2.89 12.47
C SER A 174 -5.24 -4.27 12.47
N GLU A 175 -4.54 -5.26 11.92
CA GLU A 175 -5.02 -6.64 11.88
C GLU A 175 -4.92 -7.28 13.26
N SER A 176 -3.84 -6.99 14.01
CA SER A 176 -3.65 -7.51 15.36
C SER A 176 -4.72 -7.01 16.32
N LEU A 177 -5.06 -5.72 16.27
CA LEU A 177 -6.14 -5.18 17.10
C LEU A 177 -7.51 -5.74 16.70
N ARG A 178 -7.75 -5.90 15.39
CA ARG A 178 -8.98 -6.50 14.86
C ARG A 178 -9.14 -7.95 15.33
N GLU A 179 -8.11 -8.77 15.16
CA GLU A 179 -8.06 -10.16 15.63
C GLU A 179 -8.26 -10.23 17.15
N PHE A 180 -7.59 -9.37 17.91
CA PHE A 180 -7.75 -9.31 19.36
C PHE A 180 -9.20 -9.01 19.78
N VAL A 181 -9.84 -8.00 19.17
CA VAL A 181 -11.23 -7.65 19.54
C VAL A 181 -12.19 -8.78 19.18
N ILE A 182 -12.06 -9.39 18.01
CA ILE A 182 -12.97 -10.43 17.50
C ILE A 182 -12.76 -11.77 18.19
N GLU A 183 -11.51 -12.22 18.34
CA GLU A 183 -11.18 -13.57 18.83
C GLU A 183 -11.07 -13.65 20.35
N ILE A 184 -10.70 -12.54 21.01
CA ILE A 184 -10.42 -12.53 22.45
C ILE A 184 -11.45 -11.71 23.19
N PHE A 185 -11.61 -10.43 22.84
CA PHE A 185 -12.43 -9.52 23.64
C PHE A 185 -13.91 -9.87 23.58
N ILE A 186 -14.51 -9.99 22.39
CA ILE A 186 -15.94 -10.30 22.23
C ILE A 186 -16.33 -11.66 22.86
N PRO A 187 -15.59 -12.77 22.65
CA PRO A 187 -15.91 -14.03 23.32
C PRO A 187 -15.76 -13.96 24.84
N LEU A 188 -14.83 -13.15 25.34
CA LEU A 188 -14.67 -12.89 26.77
C LEU A 188 -15.87 -12.10 27.35
N LEU A 189 -16.43 -11.15 26.59
CA LEU A 189 -17.68 -10.46 26.96
C LEU A 189 -18.88 -11.43 27.07
N ARG A 190 -18.94 -12.41 26.15
CA ARG A 190 -19.98 -13.45 26.14
C ARG A 190 -19.78 -14.53 27.20
N GLY A 191 -18.71 -14.46 27.99
CA GLY A 191 -18.35 -15.46 28.99
C GLY A 191 -17.91 -16.80 28.40
N GLN A 192 -17.56 -16.85 27.11
CA GLN A 192 -17.10 -18.06 26.42
C GLN A 192 -15.62 -18.37 26.71
N LEU A 193 -14.85 -17.35 27.10
CA LEU A 193 -13.45 -17.48 27.50
C LEU A 193 -13.27 -17.16 28.98
N TYR A 194 -12.61 -18.06 29.70
CA TYR A 194 -12.14 -17.78 31.06
C TYR A 194 -10.74 -17.14 31.00
N PRO A 195 -10.50 -16.02 31.71
CA PRO A 195 -9.21 -15.36 31.74
C PRO A 195 -8.20 -16.20 32.55
N LYS A 196 -7.67 -17.27 31.96
CA LYS A 196 -6.45 -17.93 32.46
C LYS A 196 -5.23 -17.22 31.91
N SER A 197 -4.13 -17.31 32.66
CA SER A 197 -2.79 -16.79 32.31
C SER A 197 -2.29 -17.22 30.92
N SER A 198 -2.88 -18.25 30.31
CA SER A 198 -2.62 -18.70 28.94
C SER A 198 -2.89 -17.65 27.87
N ILE A 199 -3.90 -16.78 28.05
CA ILE A 199 -4.27 -15.77 27.03
C ILE A 199 -3.18 -14.69 26.87
N LYS A 200 -2.49 -14.31 27.97
CA LYS A 200 -1.38 -13.35 27.92
C LYS A 200 -0.12 -13.94 27.27
N PHE A 201 0.15 -15.23 27.50
CA PHE A 201 1.30 -15.91 26.91
C PHE A 201 1.09 -16.17 25.41
N GLU A 202 -0.11 -16.56 25.00
CA GLU A 202 -0.42 -16.84 23.60
C GLU A 202 -0.45 -15.56 22.75
N SER A 203 -0.93 -14.43 23.29
CA SER A 203 -0.88 -13.14 22.59
C SER A 203 0.57 -12.66 22.42
N GLN A 204 1.39 -12.71 23.47
CA GLN A 204 2.81 -12.36 23.40
C GLN A 204 3.62 -13.28 22.49
N TRP A 205 3.33 -14.59 22.51
CA TRP A 205 3.98 -15.57 21.62
C TRP A 205 3.60 -15.35 20.15
N ARG A 206 2.31 -15.12 19.85
CA ARG A 206 1.84 -14.79 18.49
C ARG A 206 2.47 -13.50 17.96
N LEU A 207 2.71 -12.52 18.82
CA LEU A 207 3.42 -11.30 18.44
C LEU A 207 4.87 -11.60 18.07
N HIS A 208 5.60 -12.35 18.91
CA HIS A 208 6.98 -12.74 18.63
C HIS A 208 7.14 -13.53 17.32
N THR A 209 6.30 -14.53 17.09
CA THR A 209 6.37 -15.32 15.86
C THR A 209 6.01 -14.50 14.62
N LYS A 210 5.04 -13.58 14.73
CA LYS A 210 4.77 -12.60 13.67
C LYS A 210 6.00 -11.72 13.43
N PHE A 211 6.66 -11.21 14.47
CA PHE A 211 7.87 -10.39 14.34
C PHE A 211 9.00 -11.10 13.60
N ASP A 212 9.30 -12.36 13.95
CA ASP A 212 10.36 -13.12 13.26
C ASP A 212 10.03 -13.35 11.78
N SER A 213 8.77 -13.66 11.48
CA SER A 213 8.31 -13.78 10.08
C SER A 213 8.43 -12.47 9.31
N TYR A 214 8.11 -11.33 9.95
CA TYR A 214 8.27 -10.01 9.35
C TYR A 214 9.73 -9.66 9.10
N LEU A 215 10.62 -10.02 10.03
CA LEU A 215 12.05 -9.74 9.92
C LEU A 215 12.67 -10.53 8.77
N SER A 216 12.32 -11.82 8.64
CA SER A 216 12.74 -12.64 7.50
C SER A 216 12.21 -12.11 6.17
N GLN A 217 10.94 -11.69 6.11
CA GLN A 217 10.37 -11.05 4.92
C GLN A 217 11.06 -9.72 4.58
N LEU A 218 11.40 -8.93 5.59
CA LEU A 218 12.11 -7.66 5.42
C LEU A 218 13.51 -7.89 4.85
N GLU A 219 14.24 -8.87 5.38
CA GLU A 219 15.57 -9.26 4.90
C GLU A 219 15.51 -9.71 3.42
N GLY A 220 14.58 -10.59 3.07
CA GLY A 220 14.38 -11.02 1.69
C GLY A 220 14.02 -9.87 0.75
N LYS A 221 13.15 -8.96 1.19
CA LYS A 221 12.79 -7.75 0.42
C LYS A 221 13.97 -6.80 0.25
N LEU A 222 14.80 -6.63 1.28
CA LEU A 222 15.97 -5.77 1.23
C LEU A 222 17.04 -6.33 0.29
N SER A 223 17.22 -7.64 0.27
CA SER A 223 18.09 -8.33 -0.70
C SER A 223 17.61 -8.12 -2.14
N LEU A 224 16.31 -8.30 -2.42
CA LEU A 224 15.74 -8.01 -3.74
C LEU A 224 15.88 -6.54 -4.13
N PHE A 225 15.61 -5.64 -3.18
CA PHE A 225 15.76 -4.20 -3.38
C PHE A 225 17.20 -3.83 -3.78
N LEU A 226 18.20 -4.36 -3.06
CA LEU A 226 19.61 -4.18 -3.40
C LEU A 226 19.92 -4.76 -4.79
N GLY A 227 19.40 -5.93 -5.11
CA GLY A 227 19.59 -6.55 -6.43
C GLY A 227 19.09 -5.67 -7.58
N ILE A 228 17.87 -5.12 -7.45
CA ILE A 228 17.26 -4.31 -8.51
C ILE A 228 17.90 -2.92 -8.62
N THR A 229 18.25 -2.29 -7.49
CA THR A 229 18.76 -0.91 -7.47
C THR A 229 20.27 -0.82 -7.71
N THR A 230 21.05 -1.85 -7.37
CA THR A 230 22.52 -1.81 -7.50
C THR A 230 23.03 -2.80 -8.55
N ILE A 231 22.72 -4.09 -8.42
CA ILE A 231 23.32 -5.15 -9.23
C ILE A 231 22.88 -5.04 -10.71
N ILE A 232 21.58 -4.87 -10.96
CA ILE A 232 21.04 -4.77 -12.32
C ILE A 232 21.58 -3.52 -13.06
N PRO A 233 21.51 -2.30 -12.49
CA PRO A 233 22.09 -1.10 -13.11
C PRO A 233 23.58 -1.22 -13.44
N ILE A 234 24.38 -1.78 -12.53
CA ILE A 234 25.83 -1.96 -12.72
C ILE A 234 26.09 -2.95 -13.86
N THR A 235 25.42 -4.10 -13.86
CA THR A 235 25.61 -5.13 -14.88
C THR A 235 25.17 -4.65 -16.27
N ILE A 236 24.05 -3.93 -16.37
CA ILE A 236 23.61 -3.32 -17.63
C ILE A 236 24.61 -2.26 -18.12
N SER A 237 25.09 -1.40 -17.22
CA SER A 237 26.11 -0.39 -17.56
C SER A 237 27.37 -1.04 -18.11
N MET A 238 27.88 -2.06 -17.43
CA MET A 238 29.09 -2.79 -17.84
C MET A 238 28.88 -3.48 -19.19
N LEU A 239 27.72 -4.10 -19.42
CA LEU A 239 27.39 -4.74 -20.68
C LEU A 239 27.34 -3.73 -21.84
N LEU A 240 26.75 -2.56 -21.63
CA LEU A 240 26.68 -1.49 -22.63
C LEU A 240 28.07 -0.95 -23.01
N VAL A 241 28.97 -0.83 -22.02
CA VAL A 241 30.37 -0.45 -22.23
C VAL A 241 31.08 -1.50 -23.10
N ILE A 242 30.95 -2.79 -22.77
CA ILE A 242 31.60 -3.90 -23.49
C ILE A 242 31.10 -3.98 -24.94
N LEU A 243 29.81 -3.77 -25.18
CA LEU A 243 29.23 -3.79 -26.53
C LEU A 243 29.54 -2.55 -27.36
N GLY A 244 30.19 -1.53 -26.78
CA GLY A 244 30.56 -0.30 -27.49
C GLY A 244 29.38 0.63 -27.82
N PHE A 245 28.22 0.47 -27.17
CA PHE A 245 27.01 1.27 -27.41
C PHE A 245 27.01 2.65 -26.70
N LEU A 246 28.19 3.15 -26.28
CA LEU A 246 28.31 4.44 -25.60
C LEU A 246 28.16 5.61 -26.57
N ASN A 247 26.93 5.89 -26.98
CA ASN A 247 26.58 7.19 -27.54
C ASN A 247 26.44 8.22 -26.41
N MET A 248 26.84 9.47 -26.66
CA MET A 248 26.70 10.60 -25.71
C MET A 248 25.26 10.72 -25.17
N PHE A 249 24.27 10.47 -26.01
CA PHE A 249 22.86 10.44 -25.61
C PHE A 249 22.55 9.35 -24.58
N LEU A 250 23.10 8.15 -24.73
CA LEU A 250 22.83 7.02 -23.83
C LEU A 250 23.35 7.30 -22.42
N VAL A 251 24.53 7.92 -22.32
CA VAL A 251 25.12 8.33 -21.02
C VAL A 251 24.24 9.36 -20.30
N ILE A 252 23.64 10.30 -21.03
CA ILE A 252 22.72 11.30 -20.46
C ILE A 252 21.40 10.67 -19.99
N PHE A 253 20.92 9.62 -20.67
CA PHE A 253 19.66 8.95 -20.31
C PHE A 253 19.78 7.86 -19.25
N LEU A 254 20.99 7.37 -19.00
CA LEU A 254 21.25 6.29 -18.04
C LEU A 254 20.76 6.61 -16.61
N PRO A 255 20.97 7.84 -16.06
CA PRO A 255 20.40 8.23 -14.77
C PRO A 255 18.87 8.21 -14.73
N LEU A 256 18.22 8.58 -15.84
CA LEU A 256 16.75 8.59 -15.94
C LEU A 256 16.19 7.16 -15.90
N ILE A 257 16.86 6.21 -16.56
CA ILE A 257 16.49 4.80 -16.53
C ILE A 257 16.66 4.23 -15.11
N PHE A 258 17.76 4.57 -14.44
CA PHE A 258 17.99 4.13 -13.06
C PHE A 258 16.97 4.71 -12.08
N PHE A 259 16.60 5.97 -12.25
CA PHE A 259 15.53 6.57 -11.46
C PHE A 259 14.21 5.80 -11.59
N VAL A 260 13.86 5.33 -12.79
CA VAL A 260 12.65 4.50 -13.00
C VAL A 260 12.80 3.14 -12.34
N LEU A 261 13.96 2.49 -12.48
CA LEU A 261 14.22 1.20 -11.84
C LEU A 261 14.16 1.32 -10.32
N ASP A 262 14.68 2.39 -9.75
CA ASP A 262 14.59 2.68 -8.32
C ASP A 262 13.15 2.87 -7.88
N LEU A 263 12.34 3.63 -8.63
CA LEU A 263 10.91 3.78 -8.34
C LEU A 263 10.17 2.43 -8.41
N ILE A 264 10.47 1.58 -9.40
CA ILE A 264 9.89 0.25 -9.51
C ILE A 264 10.34 -0.64 -8.34
N ALA A 265 11.61 -0.62 -7.97
CA ALA A 265 12.14 -1.40 -6.86
C ALA A 265 11.49 -1.01 -5.53
N ILE A 266 11.36 0.30 -5.28
CA ILE A 266 10.66 0.84 -4.11
C ILE A 266 9.19 0.40 -4.11
N GLU A 267 8.52 0.43 -5.26
CA GLU A 267 7.12 0.03 -5.36
C GLU A 267 6.95 -1.47 -5.11
N ILE A 268 7.82 -2.32 -5.65
CA ILE A 268 7.85 -3.76 -5.37
C ILE A 268 8.04 -4.00 -3.87
N PHE A 269 8.99 -3.31 -3.25
CA PHE A 269 9.24 -3.38 -1.81
C PHE A 269 8.00 -3.00 -0.98
N ASN A 270 7.31 -1.92 -1.38
CA ASN A 270 6.12 -1.40 -0.70
C ASN A 270 4.85 -2.21 -0.98
N SER A 271 4.79 -2.96 -2.08
CA SER A 271 3.56 -3.62 -2.55
C SER A 271 3.03 -4.72 -1.61
N GLY A 272 3.77 -5.09 -0.55
CA GLY A 272 3.26 -5.88 0.58
C GLY A 272 2.80 -7.31 0.25
N LYS A 273 2.70 -7.69 -1.02
CA LYS A 273 2.23 -8.99 -1.50
C LYS A 273 3.35 -10.02 -1.35
N THR A 274 3.38 -10.66 -0.19
CA THR A 274 4.36 -11.68 0.20
C THR A 274 3.99 -13.09 -0.28
N THR A 275 2.92 -13.26 -1.05
CA THR A 275 2.52 -14.57 -1.61
C THR A 275 3.49 -15.10 -2.68
N LEU A 276 4.50 -14.33 -3.10
CA LEU A 276 5.46 -14.74 -4.12
C LEU A 276 6.70 -15.48 -3.59
N LEU A 277 6.91 -15.55 -2.26
CA LEU A 277 8.10 -16.19 -1.67
C LEU A 277 7.79 -17.42 -0.80
N GLY A 278 6.64 -18.07 -1.01
CA GLY A 278 6.44 -19.46 -0.56
C GLY A 278 6.50 -19.68 0.96
N GLY A 279 5.99 -18.74 1.76
CA GLY A 279 5.63 -19.02 3.15
C GLY A 279 4.20 -19.53 3.22
N ASN A 280 4.02 -20.84 3.32
CA ASN A 280 2.79 -21.44 3.82
C ASN A 280 2.74 -21.31 5.35
#